data_AF-A0A2N2SQ34-F1
#
_entry.id   AF-A0A2N2SQ34-F1
#
_cell.length_a   1.000
_cell.length_b   1.000
_cell.length_c   1.000
_cell.angle_alpha   90.00
_cell.angle_beta   90.00
_cell.angle_gamma   90.00
#
_symmetry.space_group_name_H-M   'P 1'
#
loop_
_entity.id
_entity.type
_entity.pdbx_description
1 polymer ?
#
loop_
_entity_poly.entity_id
_entity_poly.type
_entity_poly.pdbx_seq_one_letter_code
_entity_poly.pdbx_strand_id
1 'polypeptide(L)'
;MPPTPDNYRDLYVQISGSIAEDAFPTRALKAIAAALPRSSPEALRIARLFENGVASAQWPALRQAIMTICETQGSGQKQWAALIRDLAAHLERAGDAPTLARKREALDHVLAGSPDPEQLFARLGALIRGWEQTPDEPCLPVVSAATVTKADGLNECIDNPLRPLLANLLTRG
;
A
#
# COMPACT_ATOMS: atom_id res chain seq x y z
N MET A 1 -23.04 -15.27 -55.00
CA MET A 1 -22.28 -15.67 -53.81
C MET A 1 -21.92 -17.13 -53.98
N PRO A 2 -20.64 -17.48 -54.21
CA PRO A 2 -20.24 -18.89 -54.24
C PRO A 2 -20.47 -19.47 -52.83
N PRO A 3 -20.90 -20.73 -52.74
CA PRO A 3 -21.29 -21.27 -51.46
C PRO A 3 -20.06 -21.75 -50.67
N THR A 4 -19.62 -20.92 -49.73
CA THR A 4 -18.52 -21.25 -48.82
C THR A 4 -19.00 -22.31 -47.81
N PRO A 5 -18.20 -23.32 -47.46
CA PRO A 5 -18.60 -24.42 -46.56
C PRO A 5 -19.23 -23.99 -45.23
N ASP A 6 -18.82 -22.84 -44.69
CA ASP A 6 -19.39 -22.31 -43.45
C ASP A 6 -20.84 -21.81 -43.60
N ASN A 7 -21.24 -21.30 -44.77
CA ASN A 7 -22.60 -20.79 -45.01
C ASN A 7 -23.65 -21.91 -45.05
N TYR A 8 -23.25 -23.15 -45.36
CA TYR A 8 -24.15 -24.30 -45.32
C TYR A 8 -24.42 -24.80 -43.90
N ARG A 9 -23.48 -24.58 -42.95
CA ARG A 9 -23.66 -24.99 -41.56
C ARG A 9 -24.79 -24.20 -40.92
N ASP A 10 -24.79 -22.89 -41.12
CA ASP A 10 -25.82 -21.99 -40.59
C ASP A 10 -27.21 -22.32 -41.16
N LEU A 11 -27.29 -22.55 -42.48
CA LEU A 11 -28.55 -22.96 -43.13
C LEU A 11 -29.02 -24.34 -42.66
N TYR A 12 -28.11 -25.30 -42.45
CA TYR A 12 -28.48 -26.63 -41.96
C TYR A 12 -28.98 -26.59 -40.52
N VAL A 13 -28.33 -25.81 -39.64
CA VAL A 13 -28.79 -25.57 -38.27
C VAL A 13 -30.16 -24.89 -38.26
N GLN A 14 -30.38 -23.91 -39.15
CA GLN A 14 -31.66 -23.20 -39.28
C GLN A 14 -32.79 -24.11 -39.78
N ILE A 15 -32.52 -25.03 -40.71
CA ILE A 15 -33.52 -25.93 -41.31
C ILE A 15 -33.83 -27.13 -40.40
N SER A 16 -32.85 -27.62 -39.64
CA SER A 16 -32.99 -28.80 -38.78
C SER A 16 -33.74 -28.52 -37.47
N GLY A 17 -34.04 -27.26 -37.15
CA GLY A 17 -34.78 -26.88 -35.93
C GLY A 17 -34.03 -27.16 -34.63
N SER A 18 -32.80 -27.69 -34.69
CA SER A 18 -31.93 -27.79 -33.54
C SER A 18 -31.33 -26.41 -33.28
N ILE A 19 -31.76 -25.77 -32.20
CA ILE A 19 -30.95 -24.71 -31.58
C ILE A 19 -29.67 -25.42 -31.16
N ALA A 20 -28.61 -25.29 -31.95
CA ALA A 20 -27.30 -25.67 -31.49
C ALA A 20 -27.03 -24.78 -30.29
N GLU A 21 -27.24 -25.28 -29.07
CA GLU A 21 -26.72 -24.61 -27.90
C GLU A 21 -25.23 -24.45 -28.16
N ASP A 22 -24.78 -23.19 -28.31
CA ASP A 22 -23.37 -22.89 -28.54
C ASP A 22 -22.57 -23.54 -27.41
N ALA A 23 -21.94 -24.67 -27.73
CA ALA A 23 -21.20 -25.44 -26.76
C ALA A 23 -20.14 -24.55 -26.12
N PHE A 24 -20.07 -24.53 -24.79
CA PHE A 24 -19.20 -23.61 -24.06
C PHE A 24 -17.76 -23.72 -24.58
N PRO A 25 -17.16 -22.64 -25.12
CA PRO A 25 -15.91 -22.69 -25.88
C PRO A 25 -14.69 -22.79 -24.96
N THR A 26 -14.61 -23.90 -24.23
CA THR A 26 -13.64 -24.16 -23.17
C THR A 26 -12.20 -24.03 -23.65
N ARG A 27 -11.90 -24.51 -24.86
CA ARG A 27 -10.54 -24.47 -25.44
C ARG A 27 -10.09 -23.03 -25.69
N ALA A 28 -10.94 -22.21 -26.30
CA ALA A 28 -10.62 -20.82 -26.59
C ALA A 28 -10.46 -20.00 -25.29
N LEU A 29 -11.36 -20.22 -24.33
CA LEU A 29 -11.30 -19.54 -23.03
C LEU A 29 -10.07 -19.97 -22.20
N LYS A 30 -9.64 -21.23 -22.25
CA LYS A 30 -8.38 -21.68 -21.64
C LYS A 30 -7.14 -21.04 -22.29
N ALA A 31 -7.16 -20.80 -23.60
CA ALA A 31 -6.07 -20.09 -24.27
C ALA A 31 -5.98 -18.64 -23.80
N ILE A 32 -7.12 -17.97 -23.60
CA ILE A 32 -7.19 -16.63 -22.99
C ILE A 32 -6.65 -16.67 -21.55
N ALA A 33 -7.08 -17.66 -20.75
CA ALA A 33 -6.58 -17.89 -19.39
C ALA A 33 -5.05 -18.04 -19.33
N ALA A 34 -4.46 -18.73 -20.30
CA ALA A 34 -3.02 -18.92 -20.40
C ALA A 34 -2.28 -17.61 -20.72
N ALA A 35 -2.88 -16.71 -21.49
CA ALA A 35 -2.30 -15.43 -21.89
C ALA A 35 -2.37 -14.33 -20.82
N LEU A 36 -3.13 -14.53 -19.72
CA LEU A 36 -3.22 -13.55 -18.65
C LEU A 36 -1.86 -13.35 -17.94
N PRO A 37 -1.51 -12.09 -17.57
CA PRO A 37 -0.28 -11.80 -16.83
C PRO A 37 -0.23 -12.56 -15.50
N ARG A 38 0.97 -13.06 -15.15
CA ARG A 38 1.25 -13.77 -13.89
C ARG A 38 2.38 -13.12 -13.08
N SER A 39 2.68 -11.84 -13.39
CA SER A 39 3.80 -11.09 -12.82
C SER A 39 3.53 -10.55 -11.41
N SER A 40 2.27 -10.28 -11.07
CA SER A 40 1.88 -9.79 -9.75
C SER A 40 0.98 -10.80 -9.02
N PRO A 41 0.98 -10.82 -7.67
CA PRO A 41 0.09 -11.68 -6.90
C PRO A 41 -1.39 -11.39 -7.18
N GLU A 42 -1.72 -10.13 -7.46
CA GLU A 42 -3.06 -9.72 -7.88
C GLU A 42 -3.41 -10.28 -9.27
N ALA A 43 -2.49 -10.21 -10.24
CA ALA A 43 -2.68 -10.78 -11.57
C ALA A 43 -2.84 -12.31 -11.52
N LEU A 44 -2.10 -12.99 -10.63
CA LEU A 44 -2.29 -14.42 -10.35
C LEU A 44 -3.68 -14.73 -9.76
N ARG A 45 -4.18 -13.88 -8.84
CA ARG A 45 -5.52 -14.03 -8.27
C ARG A 45 -6.59 -13.89 -9.37
N ILE A 46 -6.45 -12.89 -10.24
CA ILE A 46 -7.34 -12.63 -11.38
C ILE A 46 -7.32 -13.81 -12.36
N ALA A 47 -6.15 -14.30 -12.73
CA ALA A 47 -6.00 -15.46 -13.62
C ALA A 47 -6.72 -16.70 -13.05
N ARG A 48 -6.55 -16.98 -11.75
CA ARG A 48 -7.24 -18.11 -11.08
C ARG A 48 -8.76 -17.94 -11.06
N LEU A 49 -9.26 -16.73 -10.79
CA LEU A 49 -10.70 -16.46 -10.76
C LEU A 49 -11.32 -16.69 -12.14
N PHE A 50 -10.63 -16.26 -13.21
CA PHE A 50 -11.01 -16.51 -14.58
C PHE A 50 -10.96 -18.01 -14.93
N GLU A 51 -9.88 -18.70 -14.59
CA GLU A 51 -9.72 -20.15 -14.80
C GLU A 51 -10.84 -20.96 -14.11
N ASN A 52 -11.22 -20.59 -12.89
CA ASN A 52 -12.34 -21.20 -12.16
C ASN A 52 -13.69 -20.95 -12.86
N GLY A 53 -13.91 -19.75 -13.38
CA GLY A 53 -15.12 -19.42 -14.17
C GLY A 53 -15.18 -20.15 -15.51
N VAL A 54 -14.04 -20.50 -16.10
CA VAL A 54 -13.97 -21.36 -17.30
C VAL A 54 -14.16 -22.83 -16.95
N ALA A 55 -13.66 -23.29 -15.81
CA ALA A 55 -13.79 -24.67 -15.36
C ALA A 55 -15.24 -25.07 -15.03
N SER A 56 -16.06 -24.12 -14.58
CA SER A 56 -17.48 -24.36 -14.32
C SER A 56 -18.33 -24.49 -15.59
N ALA A 57 -17.77 -24.20 -16.78
CA ALA A 57 -18.44 -24.26 -18.08
C ALA A 57 -19.78 -23.49 -18.15
N GLN A 58 -19.93 -22.48 -17.30
CA GLN A 58 -21.16 -21.70 -17.13
C GLN A 58 -20.90 -20.23 -17.47
N TRP A 59 -21.60 -19.72 -18.48
CA TRP A 59 -21.56 -18.30 -18.85
C TRP A 59 -21.88 -17.35 -17.68
N PRO A 60 -22.87 -17.62 -16.81
CA PRO A 60 -23.14 -16.77 -15.65
C PRO A 60 -21.95 -16.71 -14.68
N ALA A 61 -21.30 -17.83 -14.41
CA ALA A 61 -20.14 -17.89 -13.51
C ALA A 61 -18.94 -17.13 -14.10
N LEU A 62 -18.69 -17.26 -15.40
CA LEU A 62 -17.65 -16.51 -16.10
C LEU A 62 -17.95 -15.00 -16.08
N ARG A 63 -19.20 -14.59 -16.33
CA ARG A 63 -19.62 -13.18 -16.25
C ARG A 63 -19.40 -12.61 -14.86
N GLN A 64 -19.81 -13.33 -13.82
CA GLN A 64 -19.59 -12.92 -12.43
C GLN A 64 -18.10 -12.78 -12.12
N ALA A 65 -17.28 -13.75 -12.52
CA ALA A 65 -15.83 -13.68 -12.37
C ALA A 65 -15.25 -12.40 -13.03
N ILE A 66 -15.68 -12.07 -14.25
CA ILE A 66 -15.24 -10.84 -14.95
C ILE A 66 -15.71 -9.58 -14.22
N MET A 67 -16.96 -9.53 -13.75
CA MET A 67 -17.48 -8.38 -13.00
C MET A 67 -16.68 -8.16 -11.71
N THR A 68 -16.42 -9.22 -10.95
CA THR A 68 -15.59 -9.15 -9.74
C THR A 68 -14.16 -8.66 -10.05
N ILE A 69 -13.57 -9.08 -11.18
CA ILE A 69 -12.26 -8.60 -11.62
C ILE A 69 -12.29 -7.08 -11.87
N CYS A 70 -13.30 -6.60 -12.62
CA CYS A 70 -13.46 -5.17 -12.91
C CYS A 70 -13.68 -4.33 -11.64
N GLU A 71 -14.48 -4.82 -10.70
CA GLU A 71 -14.71 -4.16 -9.41
C GLU A 71 -13.44 -4.08 -8.57
N THR A 72 -12.61 -5.15 -8.58
CA THR A 72 -11.36 -5.18 -7.82
C THR A 72 -10.29 -4.25 -8.39
N GLN A 73 -10.28 -3.99 -9.70
CA GLN A 73 -9.37 -2.99 -10.27
C GLN A 73 -9.70 -1.56 -9.82
N GLY A 74 -10.97 -1.27 -9.51
CA GLY A 74 -11.39 0.04 -9.01
C GLY A 74 -10.95 0.33 -7.56
N SER A 75 -10.68 -0.71 -6.76
CA SER A 75 -10.32 -0.56 -5.34
C SER A 75 -8.81 -0.55 -5.06
N GLY A 76 -7.98 -0.87 -6.06
CA GLY A 76 -6.51 -0.88 -5.95
C GLY A 76 -5.81 0.45 -6.29
N GLN A 77 -6.51 1.41 -6.89
CA GLN A 77 -5.92 2.73 -7.14
C GLN A 77 -5.81 3.51 -5.83
N LYS A 78 -4.58 3.62 -5.32
CA LYS A 78 -4.23 4.49 -4.19
C LYS A 78 -4.91 5.86 -4.37
N GLN A 79 -5.49 6.38 -3.29
CA GLN A 79 -6.25 7.64 -3.31
C GLN A 79 -5.33 8.87 -3.38
N TRP A 80 -4.45 8.93 -4.39
CA TRP A 80 -3.52 10.05 -4.61
C TRP A 80 -4.23 11.40 -4.67
N ALA A 81 -5.39 11.45 -5.32
CA ALA A 81 -6.17 12.69 -5.42
C ALA A 81 -6.65 13.21 -4.05
N ALA A 82 -7.02 12.31 -3.13
CA ALA A 82 -7.38 12.70 -1.77
C ALA A 82 -6.13 13.15 -1.01
N LEU A 83 -5.07 12.34 -1.02
CA LEU A 83 -3.81 12.64 -0.32
C LEU A 83 -3.19 13.96 -0.77
N ILE A 84 -3.18 14.26 -2.07
CA ILE A 84 -2.63 15.52 -2.61
C ILE A 84 -3.47 16.72 -2.19
N ARG A 85 -4.80 16.60 -2.17
CA ARG A 85 -5.68 17.67 -1.67
C ARG A 85 -5.46 17.93 -0.19
N ASP A 86 -5.35 16.87 0.60
CA ASP A 86 -5.05 16.99 2.03
C ASP A 86 -3.67 17.64 2.23
N LEU A 87 -2.66 17.21 1.47
CA LEU A 87 -1.34 17.82 1.50
C LEU A 87 -1.38 19.32 1.18
N ALA A 88 -2.08 19.71 0.12
CA ALA A 88 -2.23 21.11 -0.27
C ALA A 88 -2.94 21.93 0.84
N ALA A 89 -4.02 21.40 1.40
CA ALA A 89 -4.75 22.05 2.49
C ALA A 89 -3.88 22.24 3.75
N HIS A 90 -3.03 21.26 4.09
CA HIS A 90 -2.11 21.36 5.23
C HIS A 90 -0.93 22.31 4.99
N LEU A 91 -0.51 22.49 3.73
CA LEU A 91 0.49 23.50 3.34
C LEU A 91 -0.07 24.92 3.40
N GLU A 92 -1.32 25.12 2.98
CA GLU A 92 -2.01 26.41 2.98
C GLU A 92 -2.48 26.84 4.38
N ARG A 93 -2.68 25.90 5.31
CA ARG A 93 -3.00 26.18 6.71
C ARG A 93 -1.79 26.82 7.43
N ALA A 94 -1.68 28.14 7.32
CA ALA A 94 -0.79 28.99 8.10
C ALA A 94 -1.50 29.34 9.42
N GLY A 95 -1.41 28.46 10.42
CA GLY A 95 -2.17 28.58 11.67
C GLY A 95 -1.29 28.63 12.91
N ASP A 96 -0.61 27.54 13.24
CA ASP A 96 0.29 27.47 14.40
C ASP A 96 1.25 26.29 14.18
N ALA A 97 2.56 26.57 14.12
CA ALA A 97 3.68 25.66 13.84
C ALA A 97 3.65 24.86 12.50
N PRO A 98 4.79 24.24 12.13
CA PRO A 98 6.03 24.84 11.62
C PRO A 98 5.84 25.83 10.44
N THR A 99 6.81 26.72 10.21
CA THR A 99 6.78 27.66 9.07
C THR A 99 6.64 26.93 7.73
N LEU A 100 5.97 27.57 6.77
CA LEU A 100 5.75 27.01 5.41
C LEU A 100 7.07 26.54 4.77
N ALA A 101 8.18 27.22 5.03
CA ALA A 101 9.51 26.82 4.57
C ALA A 101 9.93 25.43 5.09
N ARG A 102 9.72 25.16 6.39
CA ARG A 102 10.07 23.87 7.01
C ARG A 102 9.16 22.73 6.55
N LYS A 103 7.88 23.00 6.24
CA LYS A 103 6.99 22.02 5.61
C LYS A 103 7.45 21.64 4.21
N ARG A 104 7.91 22.61 3.40
CA ARG A 104 8.46 22.36 2.06
C ARG A 104 9.76 21.57 2.10
N GLU A 105 10.67 21.92 3.00
CA GLU A 105 11.93 21.19 3.18
C GLU A 105 11.70 19.73 3.60
N ALA A 106 10.74 19.47 4.49
CA ALA A 106 10.36 18.10 4.87
C ALA A 106 9.77 17.30 3.69
N LEU A 107 8.98 17.95 2.83
CA LEU A 107 8.46 17.34 1.60
C LEU A 107 9.59 17.01 0.62
N ASP A 108 10.49 17.96 0.37
CA ASP A 108 11.63 17.78 -0.53
C ASP A 108 12.52 16.63 -0.06
N HIS A 109 12.74 16.50 1.25
CA HIS A 109 13.46 15.37 1.83
C HIS A 109 12.74 14.02 1.59
N VAL A 110 11.40 13.96 1.73
CA VAL A 110 10.63 12.74 1.46
C VAL A 110 10.63 12.37 -0.03
N LEU A 111 10.54 13.37 -0.92
CA LEU A 111 10.58 13.17 -2.37
C LEU A 111 11.98 12.72 -2.83
N ALA A 112 13.05 13.29 -2.29
CA ALA A 112 14.42 12.90 -2.60
C ALA A 112 14.77 11.50 -2.06
N GLY A 113 14.19 11.10 -0.93
CA GLY A 113 14.49 9.84 -0.25
C GLY A 113 13.60 8.64 -0.63
N SER A 114 12.68 8.77 -1.60
CA SER A 114 11.73 7.69 -1.95
C SER A 114 11.64 7.44 -3.47
N PRO A 115 12.36 6.43 -4.01
CA PRO A 115 12.29 6.08 -5.42
C PRO A 115 11.03 5.28 -5.79
N ASP A 116 10.42 4.58 -4.83
CA ASP A 116 9.25 3.73 -5.07
C ASP A 116 7.93 4.49 -4.82
N PRO A 117 6.94 4.39 -5.74
CA PRO A 117 5.65 5.08 -5.61
C PRO A 117 4.82 4.55 -4.43
N GLU A 118 5.00 3.29 -4.05
CA GLU A 118 4.37 2.68 -2.87
C GLU A 118 4.84 3.32 -1.57
N GLN A 119 6.16 3.46 -1.43
CA GLN A 119 6.80 4.03 -0.26
C GLN A 119 6.50 5.53 -0.16
N LEU A 120 6.46 6.22 -1.29
CA LEU A 120 6.14 7.65 -1.37
C LEU A 120 4.73 7.93 -0.82
N PHE A 121 3.72 7.15 -1.22
CA PHE A 121 2.35 7.30 -0.72
C PHE A 121 2.29 7.17 0.81
N ALA A 122 2.92 6.12 1.35
CA ALA A 122 2.93 5.87 2.79
C ALA A 122 3.67 6.96 3.57
N ARG A 123 4.82 7.44 3.06
CA ARG A 123 5.62 8.50 3.69
C ARG A 123 4.93 9.86 3.66
N LEU A 124 4.31 10.24 2.54
CA LEU A 124 3.53 11.48 2.48
C LEU A 124 2.36 11.46 3.48
N GLY A 125 1.65 10.32 3.57
CA GLY A 125 0.58 10.17 4.56
C GLY A 125 1.08 10.26 6.00
N ALA A 126 2.27 9.71 6.30
CA ALA A 126 2.89 9.82 7.63
C ALA A 126 3.33 11.25 7.96
N LEU A 127 3.83 11.99 6.96
CA LEU A 127 4.25 13.38 7.09
C LEU A 127 3.06 14.30 7.38
N ILE A 128 1.90 14.11 6.72
CA ILE A 128 0.67 14.86 7.03
C ILE A 128 0.26 14.63 8.50
N ARG A 129 0.22 13.37 8.95
CA ARG A 129 -0.10 13.05 10.36
C ARG A 129 0.92 13.63 11.35
N GLY A 130 2.20 13.68 10.98
CA GLY A 130 3.26 14.29 11.78
C GLY A 130 3.16 15.82 11.88
N TRP A 131 2.43 16.48 10.99
CA TRP A 131 2.11 17.90 11.11
C TRP A 131 0.88 18.16 11.97
N GLU A 132 -0.06 17.21 12.02
CA GLU A 132 -1.23 17.27 12.91
C GLU A 132 -0.85 16.91 14.36
N GLN A 133 0.09 15.99 14.52
CA GLN A 133 0.75 15.69 15.76
C GLN A 133 1.91 16.67 15.94
N THR A 134 1.62 17.94 16.24
CA THR A 134 2.62 18.76 16.95
C THR A 134 3.09 17.92 18.14
N PRO A 135 4.41 17.78 18.39
CA PRO A 135 4.83 17.14 19.60
C PRO A 135 4.20 17.96 20.72
N ASP A 136 3.23 17.37 21.42
CA ASP A 136 3.00 17.69 22.81
C ASP A 136 4.37 17.50 23.43
N GLU A 137 5.09 18.61 23.58
CA GLU A 137 6.26 18.68 24.43
C GLU A 137 5.77 18.16 25.78
N PRO A 138 6.19 16.95 26.22
CA PRO A 138 5.84 16.55 27.57
C PRO A 138 6.49 17.58 28.47
N CYS A 139 5.65 18.40 29.12
CA CYS A 139 6.00 19.43 30.08
C CYS A 139 7.25 19.00 30.86
N LEU A 140 8.43 19.46 30.45
CA LEU A 140 9.61 19.29 31.27
C LEU A 140 9.42 20.27 32.42
N PRO A 141 9.47 19.81 33.68
CA PRO A 141 9.35 20.72 34.80
C PRO A 141 10.50 21.72 34.69
N VAL A 142 10.16 23.00 34.68
CA VAL A 142 11.12 24.09 34.89
C VAL A 142 11.78 23.81 36.24
N VAL A 143 12.98 23.21 36.19
CA VAL A 143 13.85 23.14 37.36
C VAL A 143 14.34 24.58 37.56
N SER A 144 13.67 25.25 38.50
CA SER A 144 14.09 26.54 39.04
C SER A 144 15.56 26.49 39.40
N ALA A 145 16.27 27.54 38.99
CA ALA A 145 17.62 27.83 39.40
C ALA A 145 17.74 27.78 40.94
N ALA A 146 18.28 26.68 41.46
CA ALA A 146 18.78 26.61 42.81
C ALA A 146 20.23 27.08 42.79
N THR A 147 20.42 28.21 43.45
CA THR A 147 21.67 28.86 43.86
C THR A 147 22.85 27.92 44.09
N VAL A 148 23.95 28.20 43.38
CA VAL A 148 25.31 27.88 43.84
C VAL A 148 25.50 28.51 45.21
N THR A 149 25.81 27.72 46.25
CA THR A 149 26.65 28.12 47.39
C THR A 149 27.07 26.90 48.21
N LYS A 150 28.40 26.74 48.29
CA LYS A 150 29.20 26.20 49.40
C LYS A 150 29.44 24.68 49.51
N ALA A 151 30.70 24.36 49.22
CA ALA A 151 31.44 23.20 49.69
C ALA A 151 31.41 23.10 51.23
N ASP A 152 31.19 21.90 51.75
CA ASP A 152 32.10 21.25 52.71
C ASP A 152 31.61 19.85 53.08
N GLY A 153 32.56 18.91 53.18
CA GLY A 153 32.51 17.81 54.15
C GLY A 153 31.73 16.53 53.81
N LEU A 154 32.50 15.42 53.87
CA LEU A 154 32.08 14.07 54.30
C LEU A 154 31.55 13.10 53.21
N ASN A 155 32.56 12.52 52.55
CA ASN A 155 32.73 11.10 52.30
C ASN A 155 31.93 10.15 53.25
N GLU A 156 31.51 8.99 52.69
CA GLU A 156 30.75 7.86 53.29
C GLU A 156 29.21 8.00 53.18
N CYS A 157 28.41 7.12 52.58
CA CYS A 157 28.55 5.79 51.99
C CYS A 157 27.63 5.71 50.77
N ILE A 158 28.17 5.45 49.58
CA ILE A 158 27.36 4.93 48.47
C ILE A 158 27.81 3.49 48.28
N ASP A 159 27.08 2.56 48.90
CA ASP A 159 27.09 1.14 48.55
C ASP A 159 26.61 1.02 47.10
N ASN A 160 27.54 1.18 46.16
CA ASN A 160 27.29 0.94 44.75
C ASN A 160 27.85 -0.45 44.39
N PRO A 161 27.01 -1.50 44.31
CA PRO A 161 27.44 -2.87 44.03
C PRO A 161 28.00 -3.07 42.61
N LEU A 162 28.03 -2.01 41.79
CA LEU A 162 28.45 -2.07 40.38
C LEU A 162 29.93 -1.74 40.16
N ARG A 163 30.67 -1.31 41.20
CA ARG A 163 32.13 -1.09 41.14
C ARG A 163 32.95 -2.32 40.70
N PRO A 164 32.70 -3.56 41.18
CA PRO A 164 33.48 -4.72 40.76
C PRO A 164 33.20 -5.14 39.30
N LEU A 165 32.06 -4.77 38.72
CA LEU A 165 31.73 -5.09 37.34
C LEU A 165 32.45 -4.20 36.34
N LEU A 166 32.67 -2.92 36.68
CA LEU A 166 33.43 -2.00 35.83
C LEU A 166 34.94 -2.33 35.81
N ALA A 167 35.51 -2.80 36.92
CA ALA A 167 36.91 -3.23 36.95
C ALA A 167 37.18 -4.43 36.03
N ASN A 168 36.23 -5.37 35.91
CA ASN A 168 36.36 -6.51 35.02
C ASN A 168 36.24 -6.16 33.53
N LEU A 169 35.54 -5.07 33.17
CA LEU A 169 35.38 -4.66 31.78
C LEU A 169 36.56 -3.86 31.23
N LEU A 170 37.38 -3.22 32.09
CA LEU A 170 38.57 -2.47 31.66
C LEU A 170 39.85 -3.32 31.61
N THR A 171 39.79 -4.58 32.05
CA THR A 171 40.94 -5.50 32.02
C THR A 171 40.86 -6.52 30.87
N ARG A 172 39.84 -6.41 30.00
CA ARG A 172 39.63 -7.31 28.86
C ARG A 172 39.26 -6.52 27.60
N GLY A 173 40.22 -5.70 27.15
CA GLY A 173 40.18 -4.94 25.90
C GLY A 173 41.52 -4.26 25.66
#